data_AF-A0A6N6RRM2-F1
#
_entry.id   AF-A0A6N6RRM2-F1
#
_cell.length_a   1.000
_cell.length_b   1.000
_cell.length_c   1.000
_cell.angle_alpha   90.00
_cell.angle_beta   90.00
_cell.angle_gamma   90.00
#
_symmetry.space_group_name_H-M   'P 1'
#
loop_
_entity.id
_entity.type
_entity.pdbx_description
1 polymer ?
#
loop_
_entity_poly.entity_id
_entity_poly.type
_entity_poly.pdbx_seq_one_letter_code
_entity_poly.pdbx_strand_id
1 'polypeptide(L)'
;MKSNYSIQNLKNIINNSAKDEMLSSDLIITKRGQKRDAISFIGEAEFQSIQVFSFDDDIVEVLRQTSKSDGSTKIAIDISLIDRKSLAELFSIVARMAMVYSYEIRIIYTLAEYSPPSGEAHPNNDVKPVSNFFSGWSNRPGMPILSVVGLGYERDKAVGAVEFLESSEAFLYIPQSKEDKYYTDVIRENSRLMGAYPESNRFSYELESPTETIYSLDSVISANKNKYKIVLLPFGPKIFYALSLLSSIAHPEVSVWYVSGENEDSDSSQDRDVSDISGFSFTINYSEK
;
A
#
# COMPACT_ATOMS: atom_id res chain seq x y z
N MET A 1 16.98 -1.84 -13.16
CA MET A 1 18.09 -2.61 -12.55
C MET A 1 17.44 -3.89 -12.04
N LYS A 2 18.03 -5.10 -12.14
CA LYS A 2 17.30 -6.27 -11.60
C LYS A 2 17.25 -6.15 -10.09
N SER A 3 16.06 -6.20 -9.49
CA SER A 3 15.93 -6.28 -8.04
C SER A 3 16.58 -7.56 -7.54
N ASN A 4 17.29 -7.44 -6.43
CA ASN A 4 17.81 -8.58 -5.68
C ASN A 4 16.77 -9.13 -4.69
N TYR A 5 15.64 -8.44 -4.53
CA TYR A 5 14.51 -8.93 -3.75
C TYR A 5 13.68 -9.93 -4.57
N SER A 6 13.32 -11.03 -3.94
CA SER A 6 12.36 -12.00 -4.44
C SER A 6 11.10 -11.97 -3.58
N ILE A 7 10.00 -11.55 -4.20
CA ILE A 7 8.65 -11.61 -3.62
C ILE A 7 7.96 -12.87 -4.15
N GLN A 8 7.52 -13.74 -3.25
CA GLN A 8 6.94 -15.05 -3.59
C GLN A 8 5.72 -15.34 -2.73
N ASN A 9 5.00 -16.43 -3.04
CA ASN A 9 3.89 -16.94 -2.23
C ASN A 9 2.79 -15.91 -1.95
N LEU A 10 2.51 -15.03 -2.91
CA LEU A 10 1.44 -14.06 -2.84
C LEU A 10 0.09 -14.76 -2.67
N LYS A 11 -0.65 -14.42 -1.61
CA LYS A 11 -1.99 -14.95 -1.32
C LYS A 11 -2.89 -13.87 -0.76
N ASN A 12 -4.15 -13.85 -1.18
CA ASN A 12 -5.17 -13.02 -0.55
C ASN A 12 -5.48 -13.55 0.86
N ILE A 13 -5.70 -12.63 1.80
CA ILE A 13 -6.26 -12.90 3.12
C ILE A 13 -7.67 -12.31 3.10
N ILE A 14 -8.67 -13.16 3.30
CA ILE A 14 -10.09 -12.77 3.31
C ILE A 14 -10.61 -12.76 4.74
N ASN A 15 -11.78 -12.12 4.96
CA ASN A 15 -12.35 -11.88 6.28
C ASN A 15 -12.23 -13.08 7.24
N ASN A 16 -12.75 -14.25 6.83
CA ASN A 16 -12.81 -15.44 7.67
C ASN A 16 -11.43 -16.02 8.04
N SER A 17 -10.35 -15.68 7.33
CA SER A 17 -9.00 -16.19 7.59
C SER A 17 -8.08 -15.17 8.25
N ALA A 18 -8.47 -13.89 8.36
CA ALA A 18 -7.59 -12.83 8.86
C ALA A 18 -7.10 -13.10 10.28
N LYS A 19 -8.01 -13.53 11.17
CA LYS A 19 -7.67 -13.93 12.55
C LYS A 19 -6.65 -15.05 12.58
N ASP A 20 -6.90 -16.15 11.86
CA ASP A 20 -6.02 -17.32 11.86
C ASP A 20 -4.65 -16.98 11.29
N GLU A 21 -4.59 -16.16 10.23
CA GLU A 21 -3.32 -15.68 9.67
C GLU A 21 -2.54 -14.84 10.68
N MET A 22 -3.20 -13.91 11.39
CA MET A 22 -2.56 -13.12 12.45
C MET A 22 -2.05 -14.00 13.59
N LEU A 23 -2.87 -14.93 14.11
CA LEU A 23 -2.49 -15.83 15.21
C LEU A 23 -1.42 -16.86 14.82
N SER A 24 -1.28 -17.16 13.53
CA SER A 24 -0.21 -18.03 13.01
C SER A 24 1.15 -17.33 12.86
N SER A 25 1.21 -16.03 13.12
CA SER A 25 2.43 -15.23 13.05
C SER A 25 3.28 -15.37 14.31
N ASP A 26 4.57 -15.06 14.20
CA ASP A 26 5.46 -15.01 15.37
C ASP A 26 5.22 -13.72 16.19
N LEU A 27 4.84 -12.64 15.50
CA LEU A 27 4.49 -11.34 16.11
C LEU A 27 3.50 -10.55 15.24
N ILE A 28 2.87 -9.57 15.87
CA ILE A 28 1.98 -8.60 15.22
C ILE A 28 2.51 -7.18 15.45
N ILE A 29 2.60 -6.39 14.39
CA ILE A 29 2.87 -4.95 14.44
C ILE A 29 1.56 -4.23 14.10
N THR A 30 1.10 -3.34 14.96
CA THR A 30 -0.12 -2.55 14.72
C THR A 30 -0.02 -1.17 15.33
N LYS A 31 -0.81 -0.23 14.81
CA LYS A 31 -1.13 1.02 15.50
C LYS A 31 -2.55 0.89 16.04
N ARG A 32 -2.68 0.90 17.36
CA ARG A 32 -3.96 0.68 18.06
C ARG A 32 -4.91 1.86 17.89
N GLY A 33 -6.19 1.56 17.70
CA GLY A 33 -7.29 2.50 17.80
C GLY A 33 -8.35 2.00 18.79
N GLN A 34 -9.49 2.65 18.78
CA GLN A 34 -10.69 2.25 19.53
C GLN A 34 -11.58 1.33 18.72
N LYS A 35 -11.61 1.50 17.38
CA LYS A 35 -12.61 0.85 16.52
C LYS A 35 -12.01 0.12 15.36
N ARG A 36 -11.09 0.77 14.65
CA ARG A 36 -10.75 0.34 13.30
C ARG A 36 -9.71 -0.76 13.25
N ASP A 37 -8.74 -0.76 14.15
CA ASP A 37 -7.62 -1.72 14.04
C ASP A 37 -8.10 -3.18 14.13
N ALA A 38 -7.35 -4.08 13.49
CA ALA A 38 -7.75 -5.47 13.28
C ALA A 38 -7.97 -6.25 14.57
N ILE A 39 -7.13 -6.03 15.59
CA ILE A 39 -7.25 -6.72 16.87
C ILE A 39 -8.47 -6.21 17.64
N SER A 40 -8.77 -4.91 17.61
CA SER A 40 -9.98 -4.36 18.23
C SER A 40 -11.25 -4.85 17.53
N PHE A 41 -11.23 -4.96 16.20
CA PHE A 41 -12.33 -5.51 15.41
C PHE A 41 -12.58 -7.00 15.66
N ILE A 42 -11.52 -7.82 15.73
CA ILE A 42 -11.61 -9.26 15.96
C ILE A 42 -11.92 -9.57 17.44
N GLY A 43 -11.35 -8.81 18.36
CA GLY A 43 -11.48 -8.95 19.81
C GLY A 43 -10.15 -9.22 20.51
N GLU A 44 -9.77 -8.34 21.44
CA GLU A 44 -8.45 -8.38 22.13
C GLU A 44 -8.18 -9.70 22.87
N ALA A 45 -9.22 -10.34 23.41
CA ALA A 45 -9.10 -11.60 24.15
C ALA A 45 -8.48 -12.73 23.31
N GLU A 46 -8.60 -12.66 21.98
CA GLU A 46 -8.07 -13.67 21.05
C GLU A 46 -6.54 -13.58 20.89
N PHE A 47 -5.94 -12.43 21.21
CA PHE A 47 -4.52 -12.14 20.93
C PHE A 47 -3.62 -12.20 22.16
N GLN A 48 -4.11 -12.75 23.28
CA GLN A 48 -3.33 -12.85 24.53
C GLN A 48 -2.10 -13.76 24.44
N SER A 49 -2.07 -14.69 23.48
CA SER A 49 -1.01 -15.68 23.31
C SER A 49 0.08 -15.29 22.31
N ILE A 50 -0.05 -14.15 21.64
CA ILE A 50 0.90 -13.69 20.61
C ILE A 50 1.51 -12.34 21.02
N GLN A 51 2.76 -12.11 20.63
CA GLN A 51 3.42 -10.84 20.89
C GLN A 51 2.86 -9.77 19.96
N VAL A 52 2.32 -8.71 20.55
CA VAL A 52 1.79 -7.54 19.83
C VAL A 52 2.67 -6.34 20.18
N PHE A 53 3.23 -5.72 19.14
CA PHE A 53 4.07 -4.54 19.24
C PHE A 53 3.35 -3.33 18.66
N SER A 54 3.50 -2.19 19.32
CA SER A 54 3.04 -0.92 18.80
C SER A 54 3.94 -0.49 17.65
N PHE A 55 3.37 0.17 16.64
CA PHE A 55 4.17 0.81 15.60
C PHE A 55 5.16 1.85 16.15
N ASP A 56 4.84 2.47 17.29
CA ASP A 56 5.70 3.46 17.94
C ASP A 56 6.90 2.85 18.69
N ASP A 57 6.98 1.52 18.78
CA ASP A 57 8.14 0.81 19.36
C ASP A 57 9.36 0.89 18.42
N ASP A 58 10.56 0.51 18.91
CA ASP A 58 11.73 0.34 18.05
C ASP A 58 11.58 -0.91 17.17
N ILE A 59 10.88 -0.74 16.04
CA ILE A 59 10.57 -1.83 15.12
C ILE A 59 11.84 -2.50 14.58
N VAL A 60 12.94 -1.76 14.42
CA VAL A 60 14.21 -2.35 13.96
C VAL A 60 14.74 -3.34 14.99
N GLU A 61 14.74 -2.96 16.26
CA GLU A 61 15.20 -3.84 17.33
C GLU A 61 14.24 -5.01 17.56
N VAL A 62 12.92 -4.78 17.52
CA VAL A 62 11.90 -5.85 17.58
C VAL A 62 12.18 -6.89 16.50
N LEU A 63 12.27 -6.46 15.24
CA LEU A 63 12.52 -7.38 14.13
C LEU A 63 13.84 -8.11 14.28
N ARG A 64 14.91 -7.45 14.76
CA ARG A 64 16.20 -8.09 14.98
C ARG A 64 16.13 -9.19 16.04
N GLN A 65 15.42 -8.97 17.14
CA GLN A 65 15.31 -9.92 18.25
C GLN A 65 14.42 -11.11 17.90
N THR A 66 13.39 -10.91 17.09
CA THR A 66 12.44 -11.98 16.70
C THR A 66 12.83 -12.69 15.39
N SER A 67 13.86 -12.19 14.70
CA SER A 67 14.36 -12.80 13.48
C SER A 67 14.96 -14.18 13.76
N LYS A 68 14.52 -15.17 13.01
CA LYS A 68 15.06 -16.53 13.08
C LYS A 68 16.30 -16.63 12.19
N SER A 69 17.36 -17.25 12.73
CA SER A 69 18.58 -17.54 11.98
C SER A 69 18.33 -18.63 10.93
N ASP A 70 17.47 -19.60 11.25
CA ASP A 70 17.08 -20.70 10.38
C ASP A 70 15.57 -20.62 10.09
N GLY A 71 15.21 -20.49 8.81
CA GLY A 71 13.82 -20.37 8.35
C GLY A 71 13.33 -18.92 8.21
N SER A 72 12.02 -18.76 8.17
CA SER A 72 11.36 -17.46 8.00
C SER A 72 10.64 -17.01 9.27
N THR A 73 10.78 -15.74 9.60
CA THR A 73 9.98 -15.09 10.65
C THR A 73 8.65 -14.63 10.04
N LYS A 74 7.56 -15.03 10.67
CA LYS A 74 6.19 -14.70 10.26
C LYS A 74 5.73 -13.43 10.97
N ILE A 75 5.37 -12.40 10.22
CA ILE A 75 4.97 -11.12 10.78
C ILE A 75 3.61 -10.74 10.23
N ALA A 76 2.67 -10.45 11.11
CA ALA A 76 1.45 -9.75 10.73
C ALA A 76 1.62 -8.24 10.96
N ILE A 77 1.22 -7.44 9.98
CA ILE A 77 1.25 -5.99 10.03
C ILE A 77 -0.14 -5.48 9.74
N ASP A 78 -0.78 -4.88 10.73
CA ASP A 78 -2.04 -4.17 10.55
C ASP A 78 -1.76 -2.72 10.11
N ILE A 79 -2.09 -2.43 8.85
CA ILE A 79 -1.79 -1.13 8.22
C ILE A 79 -2.92 -0.11 8.39
N SER A 80 -4.00 -0.49 9.05
CA SER A 80 -5.28 0.22 8.99
C SER A 80 -5.19 1.63 9.55
N LEU A 81 -4.47 1.79 10.66
CA LEU A 81 -4.25 3.07 11.34
C LEU A 81 -2.82 3.61 11.22
N ILE A 82 -1.90 2.86 10.60
CA ILE A 82 -0.56 3.36 10.29
C ILE A 82 -0.68 4.43 9.19
N ASP A 83 -0.12 5.62 9.41
CA ASP A 83 -0.12 6.69 8.40
C ASP A 83 0.80 6.33 7.22
N ARG A 84 0.61 6.97 6.06
CA ARG A 84 1.33 6.59 4.85
C ARG A 84 2.85 6.76 5.00
N LYS A 85 3.32 7.81 5.66
CA LYS A 85 4.77 8.04 5.83
C LYS A 85 5.39 6.92 6.68
N SER A 86 4.77 6.63 7.82
CA SER A 86 5.14 5.53 8.71
C SER A 86 5.09 4.17 8.01
N LEU A 87 4.08 3.93 7.17
CA LEU A 87 3.96 2.68 6.44
C LEU A 87 5.08 2.50 5.40
N ALA A 88 5.47 3.57 4.70
CA ALA A 88 6.63 3.54 3.81
C ALA A 88 7.92 3.23 4.59
N GLU A 89 8.12 3.87 5.75
CA GLU A 89 9.26 3.58 6.61
C GLU A 89 9.29 2.10 7.04
N LEU A 90 8.15 1.55 7.47
CA LEU A 90 8.02 0.14 7.83
C LEU A 90 8.42 -0.80 6.69
N PHE A 91 7.87 -0.58 5.48
CA PHE A 91 8.22 -1.40 4.31
C PHE A 91 9.71 -1.29 3.96
N SER A 92 10.32 -0.11 4.15
CA SER A 92 11.75 0.07 3.94
C SER A 92 12.59 -0.67 4.99
N ILE A 93 12.15 -0.71 6.25
CA ILE A 93 12.80 -1.47 7.33
C ILE A 93 12.71 -2.97 7.01
N VAL A 94 11.51 -3.47 6.69
CA VAL A 94 11.29 -4.88 6.32
C VAL A 94 12.18 -5.27 5.14
N ALA A 95 12.24 -4.45 4.09
CA ALA A 95 13.09 -4.72 2.94
C ALA A 95 14.58 -4.78 3.32
N ARG A 96 15.09 -3.82 4.09
CA ARG A 96 16.49 -3.82 4.55
C ARG A 96 16.81 -5.02 5.44
N MET A 97 15.90 -5.38 6.34
CA MET A 97 16.07 -6.55 7.19
C MET A 97 16.03 -7.85 6.38
N ALA A 98 15.26 -7.89 5.29
CA ALA A 98 15.20 -9.03 4.39
C ALA A 98 16.51 -9.28 3.62
N MET A 99 17.48 -8.35 3.69
CA MET A 99 18.86 -8.57 3.21
C MET A 99 19.62 -9.59 4.05
N VAL A 100 19.22 -9.79 5.31
CA VAL A 100 19.89 -10.67 6.28
C VAL A 100 19.00 -11.85 6.68
N TYR A 101 17.69 -11.63 6.77
CA TYR A 101 16.72 -12.61 7.25
C TYR A 101 15.66 -12.91 6.21
N SER A 102 14.95 -14.03 6.37
CA SER A 102 13.78 -14.37 5.56
C SER A 102 12.50 -14.01 6.31
N TYR A 103 11.53 -13.41 5.62
CA TYR A 103 10.24 -13.06 6.23
C TYR A 103 9.05 -13.56 5.41
N GLU A 104 8.03 -13.99 6.15
CA GLU A 104 6.68 -14.19 5.63
C GLU A 104 5.78 -13.11 6.22
N ILE A 105 5.47 -12.10 5.41
CA ILE A 105 4.72 -10.92 5.81
C ILE A 105 3.24 -11.13 5.50
N ARG A 106 2.37 -10.79 6.44
CA ARG A 106 0.92 -10.72 6.29
C ARG A 106 0.50 -9.27 6.50
N ILE A 107 0.04 -8.63 5.45
CA ILE A 107 -0.55 -7.29 5.53
C ILE A 107 -2.04 -7.47 5.80
N ILE A 108 -2.50 -6.87 6.89
CA ILE A 108 -3.89 -6.87 7.32
C ILE A 108 -4.44 -5.45 7.19
N TYR A 109 -5.64 -5.33 6.65
CA TYR A 109 -6.31 -4.07 6.41
C TYR A 109 -7.80 -4.20 6.75
N THR A 110 -8.24 -3.42 7.73
CA THR A 110 -9.65 -3.22 8.02
C THR A 110 -10.17 -2.03 7.22
N LEU A 111 -11.12 -2.33 6.32
CA LEU A 111 -11.85 -1.33 5.56
C LEU A 111 -12.73 -0.54 6.52
N ALA A 112 -12.61 0.79 6.49
CA ALA A 112 -13.51 1.65 7.25
C ALA A 112 -14.88 1.70 6.57
N GLU A 113 -15.94 1.81 7.37
CA GLU A 113 -17.26 2.19 6.88
C GLU A 113 -17.17 3.50 6.09
N TYR A 114 -17.86 3.54 4.95
CA TYR A 114 -17.79 4.66 4.03
C TYR A 114 -18.24 5.98 4.69
N SER A 115 -17.46 7.03 4.43
CA SER A 115 -17.81 8.42 4.72
C SER A 115 -17.86 9.19 3.40
N PRO A 116 -18.83 10.10 3.21
CA PRO A 116 -18.83 10.96 2.04
C PRO A 116 -17.58 11.85 2.02
N PRO A 117 -17.08 12.22 0.82
CA PRO A 117 -15.99 13.17 0.68
C PRO A 117 -16.38 14.50 1.34
N SER A 118 -15.40 15.19 1.94
CA SER A 118 -15.59 16.49 2.60
C SER A 118 -16.17 17.56 1.66
N GLY A 119 -16.02 17.38 0.34
CA GLY A 119 -16.49 18.29 -0.70
C GLY A 119 -15.56 19.49 -0.92
N GLU A 120 -14.57 19.69 -0.05
CA GLU A 120 -13.53 20.72 -0.19
C GLU A 120 -12.39 20.21 -1.07
N ALA A 121 -11.98 21.03 -2.05
CA ALA A 121 -10.79 20.76 -2.84
C ALA A 121 -9.58 21.37 -2.12
N HIS A 122 -8.70 20.54 -1.60
CA HIS A 122 -7.44 20.98 -1.02
C HIS A 122 -6.31 20.88 -2.05
N PRO A 123 -5.48 21.92 -2.18
CA PRO A 123 -4.35 21.88 -3.10
C PRO A 123 -3.33 20.84 -2.66
N ASN A 124 -2.67 20.22 -3.65
CA ASN A 124 -1.52 19.35 -3.40
C ASN A 124 -0.34 20.21 -2.92
N ASN A 125 0.06 20.09 -1.66
CA ASN A 125 1.12 20.91 -1.05
C ASN A 125 2.51 20.31 -1.26
N ASP A 126 2.64 18.99 -1.19
CA ASP A 126 3.86 18.24 -1.48
C ASP A 126 3.56 17.12 -2.48
N VAL A 127 4.27 17.12 -3.60
CA VAL A 127 4.27 16.00 -4.55
C VAL A 127 5.71 15.53 -4.68
N LYS A 128 6.08 14.47 -3.94
CA LYS A 128 7.47 13.98 -3.87
C LYS A 128 7.53 12.49 -3.52
N PRO A 129 8.67 11.81 -3.75
CA PRO A 129 8.86 10.45 -3.28
C PRO A 129 8.54 10.26 -1.80
N VAL A 130 7.92 9.14 -1.45
CA VAL A 130 7.54 8.83 -0.05
C VAL A 130 8.76 8.71 0.86
N SER A 131 9.90 8.27 0.32
CA SER A 131 11.20 8.26 0.98
C SER A 131 12.33 8.08 -0.05
N ASN A 132 13.58 8.24 0.39
CA ASN A 132 14.76 7.96 -0.45
C ASN A 132 14.83 6.50 -0.92
N PHE A 133 14.23 5.56 -0.19
CA PHE A 133 14.21 4.15 -0.57
C PHE A 133 13.27 3.90 -1.75
N PHE A 134 12.18 4.67 -1.86
CA PHE A 134 11.15 4.55 -2.89
C PHE A 134 11.22 5.66 -3.95
N SER A 135 12.35 6.35 -4.08
CA SER A 135 12.54 7.44 -5.05
C SER A 135 12.66 6.97 -6.49
N GLY A 136 12.93 5.67 -6.70
CA GLY A 136 13.14 5.07 -8.01
C GLY A 136 14.50 5.45 -8.61
N TRP A 137 15.22 4.46 -9.12
CA TRP A 137 16.55 4.67 -9.73
C TRP A 137 16.49 4.46 -11.25
N SER A 138 16.04 5.48 -11.99
CA SER A 138 16.10 5.43 -13.45
C SER A 138 17.49 5.84 -13.95
N ASN A 139 18.25 4.87 -14.45
CA ASN A 139 19.59 5.10 -15.03
C ASN A 139 19.54 5.73 -16.43
N ARG A 140 18.37 6.23 -16.87
CA ARG A 140 18.13 6.73 -18.23
C ARG A 140 17.53 8.14 -18.17
N PRO A 141 18.38 9.17 -18.28
CA PRO A 141 17.92 10.55 -18.43
C PRO A 141 16.98 10.70 -19.65
N GLY A 142 16.03 11.62 -19.57
CA GLY A 142 15.16 11.98 -20.70
C GLY A 142 13.98 11.06 -21.02
N MET A 143 13.79 9.95 -20.29
CA MET A 143 12.58 9.13 -20.46
C MET A 143 11.32 9.88 -19.97
N PRO A 144 10.20 9.85 -20.72
CA PRO A 144 8.94 10.45 -20.30
C PRO A 144 8.40 9.77 -19.04
N ILE A 145 7.55 10.49 -18.29
CA ILE A 145 6.91 9.96 -17.08
C ILE A 145 5.62 9.21 -17.45
N LEU A 146 5.47 8.01 -16.89
CA LEU A 146 4.23 7.25 -16.87
C LEU A 146 3.74 7.21 -15.42
N SER A 147 2.54 7.76 -15.19
CA SER A 147 1.90 7.70 -13.89
C SER A 147 1.00 6.48 -13.77
N VAL A 148 1.11 5.74 -12.68
CA VAL A 148 0.16 4.67 -12.32
C VAL A 148 -0.57 5.13 -11.08
N VAL A 149 -1.87 5.41 -11.23
CA VAL A 149 -2.64 6.18 -10.26
C VAL A 149 -3.70 5.29 -9.62
N GLY A 150 -3.55 4.99 -8.33
CA GLY A 150 -4.62 4.37 -7.54
C GLY A 150 -5.60 5.44 -7.09
N LEU A 151 -6.82 5.42 -7.61
CA LEU A 151 -7.81 6.46 -7.35
C LEU A 151 -8.44 6.30 -5.97
N GLY A 152 -8.70 7.45 -5.34
CA GLY A 152 -9.60 7.60 -4.20
C GLY A 152 -10.72 8.58 -4.54
N TYR A 153 -11.57 8.93 -3.58
CA TYR A 153 -12.67 9.88 -3.79
C TYR A 153 -12.24 11.34 -3.56
N GLU A 154 -10.97 11.59 -3.25
CA GLU A 154 -10.48 12.92 -2.95
C GLU A 154 -10.46 13.76 -4.23
N ARG A 155 -11.32 14.76 -4.26
CA ARG A 155 -11.55 15.60 -5.43
C ARG A 155 -10.27 16.30 -5.89
N ASP A 156 -10.05 16.30 -7.20
CA ASP A 156 -8.97 17.01 -7.91
C ASP A 156 -7.51 16.64 -7.52
N LYS A 157 -7.28 15.78 -6.51
CA LYS A 157 -5.92 15.40 -6.08
C LYS A 157 -5.16 14.59 -7.14
N ALA A 158 -5.82 13.56 -7.69
CA ALA A 158 -5.21 12.67 -8.66
C ALA A 158 -4.83 13.42 -9.96
N VAL A 159 -5.75 14.24 -10.48
CA VAL A 159 -5.48 15.06 -11.68
C VAL A 159 -4.36 16.06 -11.41
N GLY A 160 -4.39 16.75 -10.27
CA GLY A 160 -3.36 17.73 -9.91
C GLY A 160 -1.95 17.11 -9.82
N ALA A 161 -1.82 15.88 -9.33
CA ALA A 161 -0.52 15.21 -9.26
C ALA A 161 -0.03 14.70 -10.62
N VAL A 162 -0.94 14.18 -11.46
CA VAL A 162 -0.61 13.76 -12.83
C VAL A 162 -0.13 14.96 -13.66
N GLU A 163 -0.80 16.11 -13.52
CA GLU A 163 -0.43 17.39 -14.14
C GLU A 163 0.90 17.93 -13.59
N PHE A 164 1.10 17.91 -12.26
CA PHE A 164 2.35 18.34 -11.63
C PHE A 164 3.57 17.57 -12.14
N LEU A 165 3.42 16.26 -12.35
CA LEU A 165 4.47 15.41 -12.90
C LEU A 165 4.68 15.58 -14.41
N GLU A 166 3.82 16.34 -15.10
CA GLU A 166 3.79 16.44 -16.56
C GLU A 166 3.78 15.05 -17.21
N SER A 167 2.93 14.17 -16.66
CA SER A 167 2.88 12.76 -17.07
C SER A 167 2.50 12.65 -18.55
N SER A 168 3.33 11.96 -19.33
CA SER A 168 3.06 11.76 -20.76
C SER A 168 1.96 10.72 -21.00
N GLU A 169 1.75 9.83 -20.03
CA GLU A 169 0.73 8.78 -20.04
C GLU A 169 0.31 8.48 -18.59
N ALA A 170 -0.92 7.97 -18.39
CA ALA A 170 -1.36 7.49 -17.10
C ALA A 170 -2.19 6.20 -17.20
N PHE A 171 -1.94 5.28 -16.27
CA PHE A 171 -2.80 4.12 -16.00
C PHE A 171 -3.58 4.36 -14.72
N LEU A 172 -4.91 4.27 -14.78
CA LEU A 172 -5.81 4.56 -13.67
C LEU A 172 -6.32 3.25 -13.06
N TYR A 173 -6.10 3.06 -11.76
CA TYR A 173 -6.58 1.93 -10.97
C TYR A 173 -7.77 2.38 -10.12
N ILE A 174 -8.95 1.85 -10.43
CA ILE A 174 -10.23 2.22 -9.85
C ILE A 174 -10.60 1.16 -8.80
N PRO A 175 -10.63 1.49 -7.50
CA PRO A 175 -11.03 0.54 -6.46
C PRO A 175 -12.51 0.17 -6.57
N GLN A 176 -12.80 -1.12 -6.46
CA GLN A 176 -14.11 -1.70 -6.23
C GLN A 176 -14.13 -2.27 -4.81
N SER A 177 -15.19 -1.96 -4.06
CA SER A 177 -15.38 -2.44 -2.69
C SER A 177 -16.85 -2.72 -2.45
N LYS A 178 -17.17 -3.41 -1.36
CA LYS A 178 -18.55 -3.62 -0.90
C LYS A 178 -19.31 -2.33 -0.58
N GLU A 179 -18.61 -1.21 -0.43
CA GLU A 179 -19.20 0.11 -0.23
C GLU A 179 -19.53 0.75 -1.59
N ASP A 180 -20.67 0.42 -2.19
CA ASP A 180 -21.08 0.93 -3.52
C ASP A 180 -21.05 2.47 -3.62
N LYS A 181 -21.29 3.16 -2.50
CA LYS A 181 -21.22 4.62 -2.41
C LYS A 181 -19.78 5.13 -2.60
N TYR A 182 -18.79 4.41 -2.06
CA TYR A 182 -17.38 4.72 -2.26
C TYR A 182 -17.02 4.67 -3.74
N TYR A 183 -17.37 3.57 -4.42
CA TYR A 183 -17.13 3.42 -5.85
C TYR A 183 -17.78 4.54 -6.67
N THR A 184 -19.05 4.84 -6.39
CA THR A 184 -19.80 5.90 -7.07
C THR A 184 -19.10 7.25 -6.96
N ASP A 185 -18.61 7.57 -5.76
CA ASP A 185 -17.90 8.83 -5.52
C ASP A 185 -16.52 8.86 -6.18
N VAL A 186 -15.76 7.76 -6.15
CA VAL A 186 -14.49 7.66 -6.88
C VAL A 186 -14.68 7.97 -8.36
N ILE A 187 -15.70 7.38 -9.00
CA ILE A 187 -16.01 7.64 -10.41
C ILE A 187 -16.43 9.09 -10.63
N ARG A 188 -17.30 9.64 -9.77
CA ARG A 188 -17.81 11.01 -9.89
C ARG A 188 -16.67 12.03 -9.80
N GLU A 189 -15.88 11.96 -8.73
CA GLU A 189 -14.83 12.93 -8.43
C GLU A 189 -13.64 12.85 -9.41
N ASN A 190 -13.42 11.70 -10.06
CA ASN A 190 -12.35 11.51 -11.04
C ASN A 190 -12.82 11.49 -12.50
N SER A 191 -14.09 11.78 -12.78
CA SER A 191 -14.69 11.68 -14.13
C SER A 191 -13.92 12.47 -15.20
N ARG A 192 -13.41 13.65 -14.87
CA ARG A 192 -12.57 14.47 -15.75
C ARG A 192 -11.23 13.78 -16.06
N LEU A 193 -10.55 13.29 -15.04
CA LEU A 193 -9.28 12.58 -15.19
C LEU A 193 -9.47 11.31 -16.04
N MET A 194 -10.50 10.53 -15.72
CA MET A 194 -10.86 9.34 -16.49
C MET A 194 -11.12 9.69 -17.96
N GLY A 195 -11.90 10.73 -18.24
CA GLY A 195 -12.19 11.20 -19.59
C GLY A 195 -10.96 11.62 -20.42
N ALA A 196 -9.85 11.96 -19.76
CA ALA A 196 -8.59 12.34 -20.43
C ALA A 196 -7.77 11.14 -20.94
N TYR A 197 -8.03 9.93 -20.42
CA TYR A 197 -7.28 8.71 -20.76
C TYR A 197 -8.19 7.63 -21.38
N PRO A 198 -7.70 6.81 -22.32
CA PRO A 198 -8.51 5.78 -22.97
C PRO A 198 -8.94 4.69 -21.98
N GLU A 199 -10.04 4.00 -22.27
CA GLU A 199 -10.54 2.91 -21.41
C GLU A 199 -9.53 1.77 -21.24
N SER A 200 -8.67 1.52 -22.25
CA SER A 200 -7.58 0.54 -22.17
C SER A 200 -6.56 0.84 -21.08
N ASN A 201 -6.55 2.08 -20.58
CA ASN A 201 -5.64 2.52 -19.52
C ASN A 201 -6.34 2.58 -18.16
N ARG A 202 -7.58 2.09 -18.05
CA ARG A 202 -8.39 2.11 -16.83
C ARG A 202 -8.59 0.67 -16.36
N PHE A 203 -8.08 0.36 -15.18
CA PHE A 203 -8.18 -0.96 -14.55
C PHE A 203 -9.06 -0.85 -13.33
N SER A 204 -10.08 -1.72 -13.23
CA SER A 204 -10.80 -1.89 -11.97
C SER A 204 -10.09 -2.95 -11.14
N TYR A 205 -10.10 -2.80 -9.81
CA TYR A 205 -9.54 -3.80 -8.90
C TYR A 205 -10.39 -3.93 -7.64
N GLU A 206 -10.58 -5.15 -7.18
CA GLU A 206 -11.33 -5.44 -5.95
C GLU A 206 -10.40 -5.32 -4.74
N LEU A 207 -10.84 -4.65 -3.67
CA LEU A 207 -10.05 -4.49 -2.43
C LEU A 207 -9.78 -5.83 -1.71
N GLU A 208 -10.62 -6.82 -1.97
CA GLU A 208 -10.56 -8.19 -1.44
C GLU A 208 -9.63 -9.11 -2.27
N SER A 209 -9.16 -8.62 -3.43
CA SER A 209 -8.22 -9.31 -4.34
C SER A 209 -6.91 -8.52 -4.57
N PRO A 210 -6.15 -8.21 -3.50
CA PRO A 210 -4.88 -7.50 -3.62
C PRO A 210 -3.83 -8.23 -4.45
N THR A 211 -3.82 -9.57 -4.50
CA THR A 211 -2.82 -10.30 -5.29
C THR A 211 -2.97 -10.09 -6.79
N GLU A 212 -4.21 -10.04 -7.28
CA GLU A 212 -4.56 -9.75 -8.67
C GLU A 212 -4.11 -8.34 -9.04
N THR A 213 -4.27 -7.40 -8.11
CA THR A 213 -3.79 -6.03 -8.27
C THR A 213 -2.26 -5.97 -8.36
N ILE A 214 -1.52 -6.73 -7.55
CA ILE A 214 -0.06 -6.83 -7.66
C ILE A 214 0.36 -7.41 -9.02
N TYR A 215 -0.29 -8.47 -9.50
CA TYR A 215 0.03 -9.03 -10.81
C TYR A 215 -0.25 -8.06 -11.95
N SER A 216 -1.33 -7.27 -11.82
CA SER A 216 -1.64 -6.19 -12.77
C SER A 216 -0.57 -5.10 -12.74
N LEU A 217 -0.16 -4.64 -11.55
CA LEU A 217 0.92 -3.66 -11.39
C LEU A 217 2.25 -4.17 -11.97
N ASP A 218 2.63 -5.42 -11.70
CA ASP A 218 3.84 -6.05 -12.24
C ASP A 218 3.80 -6.09 -13.78
N SER A 219 2.65 -6.41 -14.36
CA SER A 219 2.45 -6.44 -15.82
C SER A 219 2.60 -5.06 -16.44
N VAL A 220 1.96 -4.03 -15.86
CA VAL A 220 2.07 -2.64 -16.32
C VAL A 220 3.51 -2.14 -16.20
N ILE A 221 4.18 -2.40 -15.07
CA ILE A 221 5.56 -1.99 -14.83
C ILE A 221 6.49 -2.66 -15.83
N SER A 222 6.39 -3.98 -15.98
CA SER A 222 7.27 -4.77 -16.84
C SER A 222 7.13 -4.39 -18.33
N ALA A 223 5.90 -4.09 -18.78
CA ALA A 223 5.65 -3.65 -20.15
C ALA A 223 6.23 -2.25 -20.46
N ASN A 224 6.36 -1.39 -19.45
CA ASN A 224 6.64 0.04 -19.65
C ASN A 224 7.99 0.53 -19.12
N LYS A 225 8.66 -0.22 -18.23
CA LYS A 225 9.90 0.22 -17.54
C LYS A 225 11.08 0.55 -18.45
N ASN A 226 11.07 0.06 -19.69
CA ASN A 226 12.09 0.37 -20.69
C ASN A 226 11.79 1.62 -21.52
N LYS A 227 10.57 2.16 -21.43
CA LYS A 227 10.07 3.31 -22.21
C LYS A 227 9.76 4.54 -21.35
N TYR A 228 9.36 4.34 -20.09
CA TYR A 228 8.98 5.41 -19.18
C TYR A 228 9.72 5.37 -17.84
N LYS A 229 9.80 6.53 -17.18
CA LYS A 229 10.00 6.62 -15.73
C LYS A 229 8.64 6.39 -15.07
N ILE A 230 8.51 5.31 -14.32
CA ILE A 230 7.23 4.94 -13.73
C ILE A 230 7.12 5.56 -12.33
N VAL A 231 6.02 6.27 -12.11
CA VAL A 231 5.67 6.87 -10.82
C VAL A 231 4.34 6.29 -10.35
N LEU A 232 4.33 5.63 -9.20
CA LEU A 232 3.11 5.16 -8.55
C LEU A 232 2.55 6.29 -7.70
N LEU A 233 1.28 6.63 -7.92
CA LEU A 233 0.49 7.67 -7.25
C LEU A 233 -0.72 7.04 -6.52
N PRO A 234 -0.57 6.63 -5.25
CA PRO A 234 -1.52 5.80 -4.53
C PRO A 234 -2.47 6.62 -3.64
N PHE A 235 -3.44 7.30 -4.24
CA PHE A 235 -4.44 8.11 -3.50
C PHE A 235 -5.48 7.28 -2.77
N GLY A 236 -5.88 6.15 -3.37
CA GLY A 236 -6.96 5.28 -2.88
C GLY A 236 -6.72 4.60 -1.53
N PRO A 237 -7.44 3.51 -1.25
CA PRO A 237 -7.39 2.81 0.03
C PRO A 237 -5.97 2.37 0.37
N LYS A 238 -5.61 2.36 1.66
CA LYS A 238 -4.25 2.07 2.14
C LYS A 238 -3.70 0.73 1.63
N ILE A 239 -4.57 -0.22 1.31
CA ILE A 239 -4.14 -1.47 0.68
C ILE A 239 -3.39 -1.20 -0.64
N PHE A 240 -3.91 -0.36 -1.54
CA PHE A 240 -3.24 -0.03 -2.80
C PHE A 240 -1.88 0.66 -2.58
N TYR A 241 -1.78 1.45 -1.51
CA TYR A 241 -0.50 2.03 -1.09
C TYR A 241 0.52 0.97 -0.70
N ALA A 242 0.13 -0.02 0.12
CA ALA A 242 0.98 -1.14 0.47
C ALA A 242 1.39 -1.97 -0.77
N LEU A 243 0.48 -2.22 -1.72
CA LEU A 243 0.80 -2.90 -2.99
C LEU A 243 1.80 -2.10 -3.83
N SER A 244 1.69 -0.77 -3.82
CA SER A 244 2.62 0.13 -4.53
C SER A 244 4.03 0.07 -3.92
N LEU A 245 4.13 0.10 -2.59
CA LEU A 245 5.40 -0.06 -1.87
C LEU A 245 6.04 -1.43 -2.17
N LEU A 246 5.26 -2.51 -2.09
CA LEU A 246 5.74 -3.86 -2.41
C LEU A 246 6.22 -3.98 -3.87
N SER A 247 5.46 -3.40 -4.81
CA SER A 247 5.82 -3.40 -6.23
C SER A 247 7.13 -2.64 -6.47
N SER A 248 7.36 -1.52 -5.78
CA SER A 248 8.62 -0.76 -5.89
C SER A 248 9.81 -1.51 -5.28
N ILE A 249 9.63 -2.32 -4.22
CA ILE A 249 10.68 -3.22 -3.71
C ILE A 249 11.09 -4.25 -4.79
N ALA A 250 10.11 -4.82 -5.50
CA ALA A 250 10.37 -5.76 -6.59
C ALA A 250 10.93 -5.08 -7.85
N HIS A 251 10.65 -3.79 -8.05
CA HIS A 251 11.07 -2.99 -9.21
C HIS A 251 11.71 -1.66 -8.75
N PRO A 252 13.00 -1.66 -8.35
CA PRO A 252 13.65 -0.49 -7.73
C PRO A 252 13.82 0.73 -8.67
N GLU A 253 13.62 0.56 -9.98
CA GLU A 253 13.49 1.69 -10.91
C GLU A 253 12.18 2.47 -10.80
N VAL A 254 11.16 1.88 -10.17
CA VAL A 254 9.83 2.48 -10.00
C VAL A 254 9.81 3.29 -8.72
N SER A 255 9.27 4.50 -8.81
CA SER A 255 9.13 5.40 -7.66
C SER A 255 7.71 5.36 -7.09
N VAL A 256 7.59 5.53 -5.77
CA VAL A 256 6.29 5.71 -5.11
C VAL A 256 6.26 7.11 -4.52
N TRP A 257 5.26 7.90 -4.91
CA TRP A 257 5.16 9.29 -4.50
C TRP A 257 4.00 9.50 -3.54
N TYR A 258 4.24 10.35 -2.55
CA TYR A 258 3.21 10.85 -1.66
C TYR A 258 2.73 12.20 -2.18
N VAL A 259 1.43 12.41 -2.11
CA VAL A 259 0.80 13.68 -2.44
C VAL A 259 0.07 14.17 -1.21
N SER A 260 0.64 15.20 -0.56
CA SER A 260 0.05 15.82 0.63
C SER A 260 -1.03 16.81 0.21
N GLY A 261 -2.15 16.83 0.92
CA GLY A 261 -3.26 17.76 0.63
C GLY A 261 -4.10 18.06 1.87
N GLU A 262 -4.26 17.07 2.75
CA GLU A 262 -4.80 17.27 4.09
C GLU A 262 -3.82 16.73 5.15
N ASN A 263 -3.82 17.31 6.34
CA ASN A 263 -3.19 16.73 7.54
C ASN A 263 -3.94 15.45 8.04
N GLU A 264 -4.80 14.84 7.21
CA GLU A 264 -5.75 13.78 7.55
C GLU A 264 -5.11 12.44 7.93
N ASP A 265 -3.86 12.17 7.52
CA ASP A 265 -3.18 10.94 7.89
C ASP A 265 -2.76 10.91 9.38
N SER A 266 -2.84 12.04 10.08
CA SER A 266 -2.49 12.18 11.51
C SER A 266 -3.67 12.22 12.46
N ASP A 267 -4.91 12.19 11.95
CA ASP A 267 -6.09 12.54 12.73
C ASP A 267 -6.92 11.35 13.23
N SER A 268 -7.55 11.56 14.38
CA SER A 268 -8.55 10.66 14.99
C SER A 268 -9.73 10.29 14.06
N SER A 269 -9.88 10.99 12.92
CA SER A 269 -10.89 10.73 11.88
C SER A 269 -10.70 9.39 11.14
N GLN A 270 -9.50 8.79 11.23
CA GLN A 270 -9.22 7.50 10.60
C GLN A 270 -9.77 6.31 11.39
N ASP A 271 -10.05 6.46 12.68
CA ASP A 271 -10.48 5.41 13.60
C ASP A 271 -12.02 5.27 13.62
N ARG A 272 -12.54 4.79 12.49
CA ARG A 272 -13.97 4.59 12.24
C ARG A 272 -14.39 3.13 12.44
N ASP A 273 -15.70 2.89 12.42
CA ASP A 273 -16.26 1.54 12.40
C ASP A 273 -15.76 0.78 11.15
N VAL A 274 -15.67 -0.55 11.27
CA VAL A 274 -15.09 -1.44 10.26
C VAL A 274 -16.21 -2.08 9.45
N SER A 275 -16.14 -1.95 8.12
CA SER A 275 -17.07 -2.63 7.21
C SER A 275 -16.58 -4.03 6.82
N ASP A 276 -15.26 -4.22 6.71
CA ASP A 276 -14.67 -5.51 6.36
C ASP A 276 -13.20 -5.60 6.80
N ILE A 277 -12.66 -6.82 6.81
CA ILE A 277 -11.23 -7.09 7.00
C ILE A 277 -10.69 -7.95 5.86
N SER A 278 -9.60 -7.50 5.25
CA SER A 278 -8.91 -8.20 4.16
C SER A 278 -7.41 -7.98 4.25
N GLY A 279 -6.66 -8.55 3.32
CA GLY A 279 -5.21 -8.43 3.32
C GLY A 279 -4.56 -9.30 2.28
N PHE A 280 -3.24 -9.42 2.39
CA PHE A 280 -2.46 -10.35 1.61
C PHE A 280 -1.21 -10.81 2.36
N SER A 281 -0.70 -11.98 2.02
CA SER A 281 0.58 -12.46 2.49
C SER A 281 1.58 -12.64 1.36
N PHE A 282 2.86 -12.55 1.68
CA PHE A 282 3.96 -12.81 0.78
C PHE A 282 5.22 -13.22 1.56
N THR A 283 6.13 -13.90 0.87
CA THR A 283 7.49 -14.13 1.35
C THR A 283 8.42 -13.13 0.68
N ILE A 284 9.30 -12.49 1.46
CA ILE A 284 10.38 -11.63 0.96
C ILE A 284 11.73 -12.21 1.35
N ASN A 285 12.61 -12.33 0.36
CA ASN A 285 13.99 -12.75 0.52
C ASN A 285 14.90 -11.86 -0.34
N TYR A 286 16.15 -11.72 0.06
CA TYR A 286 17.19 -11.07 -0.74
C TYR A 286 18.20 -12.10 -1.23
N SER A 287 18.63 -11.97 -2.48
CA SER A 287 19.69 -12.80 -3.07
C SER A 287 20.76 -11.89 -3.67
N GLU A 288 21.98 -11.96 -3.13
CA GLU A 288 23.16 -11.45 -3.80
C GLU A 288 23.41 -12.31 -5.04
N LYS A 289 23.04 -11.79 -6.21
CA LYS A 289 23.45 -12.38 -7.49
C LYS A 289 24.82 -11.89 -7.91
#